data_AF-A0A968HD66-F1
#
_entry.id   AF-A0A968HD66-F1
#
_cell.length_a   1.000
_cell.length_b   1.000
_cell.length_c   1.000
_cell.angle_alpha   90.00
_cell.angle_beta   90.00
_cell.angle_gamma   90.00
#
_symmetry.space_group_name_H-M   'P 1'
#
loop_
_entity.id
_entity.type
_entity.pdbx_description
1 polymer ?
#
loop_
_entity_poly.entity_id
_entity_poly.type
_entity_poly.pdbx_seq_one_letter_code
_entity_poly.pdbx_strand_id
1 'polypeptide(L)'
;MLVCPECGFHNPDRHRFCQQCGTSLAHKSCDACGAKVDFHLLNCPSCGAQTGTTWLAIASLTASPSTAYLALLYLALPMRKPPIF
;
A
#
# COMPACT_ATOMS: atom_id res chain seq x y z
N MET A 1 -10.61 -5.23 14.05
CA MET A 1 -11.80 -4.41 14.37
C MET A 1 -12.00 -3.39 13.25
N LEU A 2 -13.23 -3.24 12.76
CA LEU A 2 -13.57 -2.36 11.64
C LEU A 2 -14.33 -1.12 12.13
N VAL A 3 -13.83 0.07 11.81
CA VAL A 3 -14.49 1.34 12.15
C VAL A 3 -15.44 1.74 11.02
N CYS A 4 -16.69 2.04 11.35
CA CYS A 4 -17.65 2.52 10.36
C CYS A 4 -17.24 3.90 9.84
N PRO A 5 -17.08 4.10 8.52
CA PRO A 5 -16.65 5.38 7.97
C PRO A 5 -17.70 6.50 8.12
N GLU A 6 -18.98 6.15 8.29
CA GLU A 6 -20.08 7.14 8.39
C GLU A 6 -20.33 7.61 9.82
N CYS A 7 -20.23 6.72 10.83
CA CYS A 7 -20.59 7.06 12.21
C CYS A 7 -19.48 6.80 13.24
N GLY A 8 -18.33 6.25 12.82
CA GLY A 8 -17.21 5.95 13.72
C GLY A 8 -17.41 4.75 14.65
N PHE A 9 -18.53 4.03 14.58
CA PHE A 9 -18.78 2.88 15.46
C PHE A 9 -17.83 1.71 15.18
N HIS A 10 -17.37 1.05 16.24
CA HIS A 10 -16.47 -0.10 16.17
C HIS A 10 -17.25 -1.39 15.94
N ASN A 11 -16.97 -2.09 14.84
CA ASN A 11 -17.61 -3.34 14.46
C ASN A 11 -16.59 -4.50 14.47
N PRO A 12 -17.06 -5.75 14.68
CA PRO A 12 -16.24 -6.94 14.41
C PRO A 12 -15.86 -7.02 12.93
N ASP A 13 -14.68 -7.56 12.61
CA ASP A 13 -14.11 -7.57 11.25
C ASP A 13 -14.96 -8.29 10.20
N ARG A 14 -15.86 -9.16 10.64
CA ARG A 14 -16.69 -10.01 9.76
C ARG A 14 -18.07 -9.42 9.47
N HIS A 15 -18.43 -8.30 10.10
CA HIS A 15 -19.74 -7.68 9.92
C HIS A 15 -19.84 -6.95 8.58
N ARG A 16 -20.94 -7.19 7.85
CA ARG A 16 -21.18 -6.60 6.52
C ARG A 16 -21.90 -5.24 6.57
N PHE A 17 -22.54 -4.95 7.69
CA PHE A 17 -23.27 -3.70 7.94
C PHE A 17 -22.94 -3.18 9.33
N CYS A 18 -22.92 -1.85 9.48
CA CYS A 18 -22.70 -1.20 10.76
C CYS A 18 -23.86 -1.50 11.71
N GLN A 19 -23.54 -1.99 12.91
CA GLN A 19 -24.55 -2.32 13.92
C GLN A 19 -25.24 -1.09 14.52
N GLN A 20 -24.72 0.11 14.28
CA GLN A 20 -25.30 1.36 14.80
C GLN A 20 -26.06 2.17 13.74
N CYS A 21 -25.55 2.31 12.51
CA CYS A 21 -26.18 3.14 11.48
C CYS A 21 -26.65 2.37 10.24
N GLY A 22 -26.35 1.07 10.13
CA GLY A 22 -26.77 0.26 8.98
C GLY A 22 -25.93 0.43 7.69
N THR A 23 -24.96 1.35 7.66
CA THR A 23 -24.07 1.54 6.50
C THR A 23 -23.35 0.24 6.14
N SER A 24 -23.26 -0.07 4.84
CA SER A 24 -22.46 -1.18 4.32
C SER A 24 -20.99 -1.03 4.70
N LEU A 25 -20.42 -2.09 5.28
CA LEU A 25 -19.02 -2.19 5.66
C LEU A 25 -18.19 -3.02 4.66
N ALA A 26 -18.87 -3.66 3.69
CA ALA A 26 -18.24 -4.50 2.67
C ALA A 26 -18.11 -3.79 1.31
N HIS A 27 -18.95 -2.80 1.03
CA HIS A 27 -18.96 -2.08 -0.25
C HIS A 27 -18.98 -0.57 -0.07
N LYS A 28 -18.33 0.11 -1.02
CA LYS A 28 -18.32 1.56 -1.26
C LYS A 28 -18.99 1.89 -2.61
N SER A 29 -19.42 3.12 -2.78
CA SER A 29 -19.89 3.61 -4.08
C SER A 29 -18.70 4.10 -4.91
N CYS A 30 -18.70 3.82 -6.21
CA CYS A 30 -17.73 4.40 -7.13
C CYS A 30 -18.11 5.85 -7.45
N ASP A 31 -17.26 6.82 -7.14
CA ASP A 31 -17.55 8.24 -7.37
C ASP A 31 -17.71 8.60 -8.86
N ALA A 32 -17.11 7.81 -9.76
CA ALA A 32 -17.17 8.07 -11.20
C ALA A 32 -18.46 7.56 -11.87
N CYS A 33 -19.08 6.49 -11.35
CA CYS A 33 -20.21 5.83 -12.04
C CYS A 33 -21.33 5.32 -11.13
N GLY A 34 -21.21 5.44 -9.80
CA GLY A 34 -22.22 5.01 -8.84
C GLY A 34 -22.30 3.51 -8.58
N ALA A 35 -21.49 2.67 -9.23
CA ALA A 35 -21.49 1.23 -9.00
C ALA A 35 -21.10 0.89 -7.54
N LYS A 36 -21.71 -0.16 -6.97
CA LYS A 36 -21.27 -0.73 -5.68
C LYS A 36 -20.00 -1.53 -5.90
N VAL A 37 -18.93 -1.16 -5.23
CA VAL A 37 -17.59 -1.77 -5.34
C VAL A 37 -17.19 -2.32 -3.98
N ASP A 38 -16.66 -3.55 -3.94
CA ASP A 38 -16.11 -4.13 -2.72
C ASP A 38 -14.94 -3.28 -2.19
N PHE A 39 -14.78 -3.16 -0.87
CA PHE A 39 -13.71 -2.35 -0.28
C PHE A 39 -12.30 -2.83 -0.65
N HIS A 40 -12.09 -4.12 -0.89
CA HIS A 40 -10.80 -4.71 -1.27
C HIS A 40 -10.40 -4.42 -2.72
N LEU A 41 -11.33 -4.01 -3.57
CA LEU A 41 -11.03 -3.68 -4.96
C LEU A 41 -10.51 -2.24 -5.09
N LEU A 42 -9.31 -2.12 -5.65
CA LEU A 42 -8.71 -0.82 -5.97
C LEU A 42 -9.44 -0.13 -7.13
N ASN A 43 -9.90 -0.89 -8.13
CA ASN A 43 -10.54 -0.38 -9.33
C ASN A 43 -12.01 -0.82 -9.41
N CYS A 44 -12.86 0.06 -9.94
CA CYS A 44 -14.27 -0.25 -10.18
C CYS A 44 -14.40 -1.28 -11.33
N PRO A 45 -15.08 -2.41 -11.13
CA PRO A 45 -15.28 -3.41 -12.18
C PRO A 45 -16.19 -2.93 -13.31
N SER A 46 -16.99 -1.88 -13.09
CA SER A 46 -17.92 -1.36 -14.09
C SER A 46 -17.32 -0.30 -15.01
N CYS A 47 -16.43 0.58 -14.50
CA CYS A 47 -15.88 1.70 -15.27
C CYS A 47 -14.34 1.81 -15.25
N GLY A 48 -13.65 1.00 -14.45
CA GLY A 48 -12.19 1.01 -14.34
C GLY A 48 -11.58 2.09 -13.43
N ALA A 49 -12.37 3.07 -12.97
CA ALA A 49 -11.88 4.15 -12.10
C ALA A 49 -11.28 3.61 -10.79
N GLN A 50 -10.23 4.28 -10.28
CA GLN A 50 -9.70 3.97 -8.95
C GLN A 50 -10.70 4.40 -7.87
N THR A 51 -10.93 3.52 -6.90
CA THR A 51 -11.89 3.72 -5.81
C THR A 51 -11.26 3.50 -4.43
N GLY A 52 -10.00 3.04 -4.35
CA GLY A 52 -9.28 2.91 -3.08
C GLY A 52 -8.74 4.23 -2.55
N THR A 53 -8.45 4.28 -1.25
CA THR A 53 -7.73 5.41 -0.61
C THR A 53 -6.24 5.34 -0.88
N THR A 54 -5.67 6.40 -1.47
CA THR A 54 -4.23 6.57 -1.61
C THR A 54 -3.65 7.26 -0.39
N TRP A 55 -2.75 6.59 0.33
CA TRP A 55 -1.99 7.18 1.42
C TRP A 55 -0.69 7.76 0.86
N LEU A 56 -0.49 9.07 1.00
CA LEU A 56 0.80 9.69 0.71
C LEU A 56 1.74 9.40 1.89
N ALA A 57 2.87 8.76 1.60
CA ALA A 57 3.93 8.52 2.57
C ALA A 57 5.18 9.30 2.18
N ILE A 58 5.80 9.97 3.15
CA ILE A 58 7.15 10.53 3.01
C ILE A 58 8.12 9.47 3.52
N ALA A 59 8.91 8.89 2.62
CA ALA A 59 9.99 7.99 2.99
C ALA A 59 11.33 8.74 2.98
N SER A 60 12.00 8.80 4.13
CA SER A 60 13.39 9.23 4.20
C SER A 60 14.28 8.07 3.75
N LEU A 61 15.02 8.26 2.66
CA LEU A 61 16.05 7.31 2.22
C LEU A 61 17.26 7.42 3.16
N THR A 62 17.19 6.83 4.34
CA THR A 62 18.37 6.62 5.17
C THR A 62 19.11 5.41 4.62
N ALA A 63 20.10 5.66 3.76
CA ALA A 63 21.08 4.63 3.44
C ALA A 63 21.74 4.17 4.75
N SER A 64 21.56 2.89 5.13
CA SER A 64 22.36 2.29 6.19
C SER A 64 23.83 2.33 5.74
N PRO A 65 24.75 2.91 6.53
CA PRO A 65 26.15 3.01 6.16
C PRO A 65 26.87 1.64 6.09
N SER A 66 26.20 0.54 6.45
CA SER A 66 26.83 -0.79 6.52
C SER A 66 27.16 -1.42 5.16
N THR A 67 26.49 -1.07 4.06
CA THR A 67 26.83 -1.62 2.73
C THR A 67 27.70 -0.70 1.88
N ALA A 68 27.72 0.61 2.16
CA ALA A 68 28.58 1.57 1.47
C ALA A 68 30.08 1.37 1.81
N TYR A 69 30.39 0.88 3.01
CA TYR A 69 31.77 0.67 3.44
C TYR A 69 32.45 -0.50 2.72
N LEU A 70 31.73 -1.59 2.45
CA LEU A 70 32.28 -2.74 1.71
C LEU A 70 32.42 -2.45 0.21
N ALA A 71 31.54 -1.65 -0.40
CA ALA A 71 31.63 -1.28 -1.81
C ALA A 71 32.87 -0.42 -2.13
N LEU A 72 33.32 0.42 -1.19
CA LEU A 72 34.53 1.24 -1.36
C LEU A 72 35.84 0.46 -1.13
N LEU A 73 35.82 -0.62 -0.34
CA LEU A 73 37.00 -1.46 -0.11
C LEU A 73 37.34 -2.36 -1.31
N TYR A 74 36.36 -2.77 -2.13
CA TYR A 74 36.64 -3.56 -3.34
C TYR A 74 37.20 -2.73 -4.52
N LEU A 75 37.03 -1.41 -4.52
CA LEU A 75 37.56 -0.53 -5.57
C LEU A 75 38.99 -0.03 -5.30
N ALA A 76 39.56 -0.35 -4.13
CA ALA A 76 40.89 0.11 -3.69
C ALA A 76 41.98 -0.98 -3.71
N LEU A 77 41.73 -2.14 -4.32
CA LEU A 77 42.79 -3.10 -4.64
C LEU A 77 43.22 -2.88 -6.11
N PRO A 78 44.46 -2.43 -6.38
CA PRO A 78 44.97 -2.34 -7.73
C PRO A 78 45.04 -3.76 -8.31
N MET A 79 44.13 -4.04 -9.24
CA MET A 79 44.17 -5.18 -10.15
C MET A 79 45.53 -5.18 -10.87
N ARG A 80 46.52 -5.91 -10.32
CA ARG A 80 47.67 -6.35 -11.12
C ARG A 80 47.12 -7.38 -12.11
N LYS A 81 47.14 -6.99 -13.38
CA LYS A 81 46.70 -7.77 -14.55
C LYS A 81 47.17 -9.24 -14.46
N PRO A 82 46.30 -10.24 -14.70
CA PRO A 82 46.71 -11.64 -14.69
C PRO A 82 47.57 -11.97 -15.93
N PRO A 83 48.62 -12.81 -15.81
CA PRO A 83 49.19 -13.51 -16.96
C PRO A 83 48.22 -14.60 -17.42
N ILE A 84 47.97 -14.61 -18.74
CA ILE A 84 47.16 -15.59 -19.45
C ILE A 84 48.00 -16.86 -19.62
N PHE A 85 47.50 -17.99 -19.12
CA PHE A 85 47.78 -19.33 -19.62
C PHE A 85 46.47 -20.10 -19.66
#